data_AF-A0A1U7Q1E6-F1
#
_entry.id   AF-A0A1U7Q1E6-F1
#
_cell.length_a   1.000
_cell.length_b   1.000
_cell.length_c   1.000
_cell.angle_alpha   90.00
_cell.angle_beta   90.00
_cell.angle_gamma   90.00
#
_symmetry.space_group_name_H-M   'P 1'
#
loop_
_entity.id
_entity.type
_entity.pdbx_description
1 polymer ?
#
loop_
_entity_poly.entity_id
_entity_poly.type
_entity_poly.pdbx_seq_one_letter_code
_entity_poly.pdbx_strand_id
1 'polypeptide(L)'
;MGTYSGKIDGFSLGQMTIKVSKSGYVSGNINYDGNSDILSGAVLDAGALQSVTTVNGSGFTFYGSMKELKGNWKRNGQTGNWSVAKEN
;
A
#
# COMPACT_ATOMS: atom_id res chain seq x y z
N MET A 1 9.36 9.83 -6.63
CA MET A 1 8.44 9.23 -7.63
C MET A 1 9.00 7.89 -8.10
N GLY A 2 8.13 6.94 -8.38
CA GLY A 2 8.53 5.61 -8.86
C GLY A 2 7.46 4.56 -8.64
N THR A 3 7.69 3.38 -9.18
CA THR A 3 6.92 2.17 -8.91
C THR A 3 7.68 1.34 -7.88
N TYR A 4 6.95 0.75 -6.96
CA TYR A 4 7.45 -0.06 -5.87
C TYR A 4 6.59 -1.30 -5.78
N SER A 5 7.20 -2.48 -5.63
CA SER A 5 6.48 -3.73 -5.54
C SER A 5 6.97 -4.56 -4.36
N GLY A 6 6.08 -5.36 -3.80
CA GLY A 6 6.36 -6.18 -2.63
C GLY A 6 5.16 -6.96 -2.17
N LYS A 7 5.02 -7.10 -0.85
CA LYS A 7 4.07 -8.03 -0.25
C LYS A 7 3.35 -7.43 0.95
N ILE A 8 2.20 -8.03 1.25
CA ILE A 8 1.55 -7.93 2.54
C ILE A 8 1.67 -9.28 3.27
N ASP A 9 1.75 -9.22 4.59
CA ASP A 9 1.68 -10.38 5.48
C ASP A 9 0.66 -10.17 6.60
N GLY A 10 0.51 -11.15 7.49
CA GLY A 10 -0.43 -11.13 8.60
C GLY A 10 -1.63 -12.03 8.33
N PHE A 11 -2.85 -11.50 8.53
CA PHE A 11 -4.07 -12.29 8.33
C PHE A 11 -4.34 -12.62 6.85
N SER A 12 -4.06 -11.67 5.96
CA SER A 12 -4.08 -11.88 4.51
C SER A 12 -2.65 -11.88 3.97
N LEU A 13 -2.36 -12.80 3.06
CA LEU A 13 -1.09 -12.85 2.34
C LEU A 13 -1.29 -12.37 0.91
N GLY A 14 -0.33 -11.61 0.39
CA GLY A 14 -0.52 -11.00 -0.91
C GLY A 14 0.67 -10.24 -1.45
N GLN A 15 0.52 -9.80 -2.69
CA GLN A 15 1.46 -8.91 -3.38
C GLN A 15 0.86 -7.52 -3.50
N MET A 16 1.69 -6.50 -3.46
CA MET A 16 1.24 -5.13 -3.68
C MET A 16 2.20 -4.36 -4.58
N THR A 17 1.64 -3.42 -5.33
CA THR A 17 2.38 -2.43 -6.10
C THR A 17 1.90 -1.05 -5.69
N ILE A 18 2.83 -0.15 -5.40
CA ILE A 18 2.62 1.25 -5.08
C ILE A 18 3.33 2.10 -6.12
N LYS A 19 2.61 3.05 -6.70
CA LYS A 19 3.13 4.08 -7.61
C LYS A 19 2.99 5.43 -6.93
N VAL A 20 4.09 6.15 -6.84
CA VAL A 20 4.13 7.50 -6.26
C VAL A 20 4.46 8.49 -7.37
N SER A 21 3.55 9.43 -7.63
CA SER A 21 3.74 10.50 -8.62
C SER A 21 4.74 11.57 -8.14
N LYS A 22 5.04 12.56 -8.99
CA LYS A 22 5.83 13.74 -8.58
C LYS A 22 5.11 14.59 -7.52
N SER A 23 3.78 14.64 -7.56
CA SER A 23 2.94 15.45 -6.66
C SER A 23 2.59 14.72 -5.36
N GLY A 24 3.18 13.57 -5.08
CA GLY A 24 2.89 12.77 -3.89
C GLY A 24 1.59 11.96 -3.97
N TYR A 25 0.93 11.92 -5.13
CA TYR A 25 -0.24 11.04 -5.31
C TYR A 25 0.19 9.57 -5.34
N VAL A 26 -0.55 8.74 -4.61
CA VAL A 26 -0.36 7.29 -4.54
C VAL A 26 -1.45 6.59 -5.34
N SER A 27 -1.03 5.68 -6.22
CA SER A 27 -1.93 4.72 -6.87
C SER A 27 -1.29 3.34 -6.88
N GLY A 28 -2.05 2.29 -7.16
CA GLY A 28 -1.48 0.95 -7.23
C GLY A 28 -2.51 -0.15 -7.16
N ASN A 29 -2.04 -1.35 -6.83
CA ASN A 29 -2.88 -2.52 -6.67
C ASN A 29 -2.38 -3.40 -5.53
N ILE A 30 -3.31 -4.16 -4.95
CA ILE A 30 -3.02 -5.25 -4.03
C ILE A 30 -3.72 -6.51 -4.51
N ASN A 31 -2.99 -7.61 -4.55
CA ASN A 31 -3.50 -8.94 -4.84
C ASN A 31 -3.40 -9.78 -3.58
N TYR A 32 -4.51 -10.28 -3.06
CA TYR A 32 -4.57 -11.00 -1.78
C TYR A 32 -5.64 -12.09 -1.86
N ASP A 33 -5.38 -13.27 -1.32
CA ASP A 33 -6.37 -14.36 -1.20
C ASP A 33 -7.17 -14.63 -2.50
N GLY A 34 -6.53 -14.50 -3.67
CA GLY A 34 -7.17 -14.66 -5.00
C GLY A 34 -7.99 -13.46 -5.50
N ASN A 35 -8.06 -12.37 -4.73
CA ASN A 35 -8.72 -11.11 -5.07
C ASN A 35 -7.70 -10.05 -5.50
N SER A 36 -8.18 -8.99 -6.16
CA SER A 36 -7.38 -7.83 -6.54
C SER A 36 -8.13 -6.53 -6.30
N ASP A 37 -7.47 -5.54 -5.73
CA ASP A 37 -8.01 -4.20 -5.51
C ASP A 37 -7.05 -3.10 -5.93
N ILE A 38 -7.62 -1.94 -6.24
CA ILE A 38 -6.87 -0.72 -6.56
C ILE A 38 -6.63 0.07 -5.28
N LEU A 39 -5.41 0.59 -5.13
CA LEU A 39 -5.00 1.48 -4.05
C LEU A 39 -5.02 2.94 -4.53
N SER A 40 -5.45 3.86 -3.67
CA SER A 40 -5.35 5.30 -3.90
C SER A 40 -5.10 6.04 -2.59
N GLY A 41 -4.36 7.15 -2.65
CA GLY A 41 -4.15 8.06 -1.53
C GLY A 41 -3.05 9.07 -1.83
N ALA A 42 -2.34 9.50 -0.79
CA ALA A 42 -1.21 10.40 -0.92
C ALA A 42 -0.04 9.99 -0.03
N VAL A 43 1.13 10.54 -0.32
CA VAL A 43 2.30 10.54 0.54
C VAL A 43 2.68 11.98 0.84
N LEU A 44 2.93 12.29 2.12
CA LEU A 44 3.41 13.59 2.56
C LEU A 44 4.91 13.74 2.32
N ASP A 45 5.45 14.96 2.38
CA ASP A 45 6.86 15.27 2.10
C ASP A 45 7.86 14.46 2.95
N ALA A 46 7.46 14.06 4.17
CA ALA A 46 8.26 13.21 5.05
C ALA A 46 8.26 11.71 4.67
N GLY A 47 7.52 11.33 3.62
CA GLY A 47 7.34 9.95 3.16
C GLY A 47 6.19 9.20 3.83
N ALA A 48 5.47 9.81 4.77
CA ALA A 48 4.35 9.19 5.47
C ALA A 48 3.13 9.03 4.56
N LEU A 49 2.51 7.85 4.58
CA LEU A 49 1.25 7.61 3.86
C LEU A 49 0.11 8.40 4.51
N GLN A 50 -0.70 9.05 3.68
CA GLN A 50 -1.90 9.76 4.07
C GLN A 50 -3.07 9.25 3.24
N SER A 51 -4.07 8.69 3.91
CA SER A 51 -5.31 8.21 3.30
C SER A 51 -5.11 7.18 2.17
N VAL A 52 -4.13 6.27 2.29
CA VAL A 52 -3.96 5.19 1.31
C VAL A 52 -4.91 4.05 1.63
N THR A 53 -5.94 3.87 0.79
CA THR A 53 -6.98 2.86 0.96
C THR A 53 -7.27 2.13 -0.35
N THR A 54 -7.94 0.98 -0.25
CA THR A 54 -8.53 0.32 -1.42
C THR A 54 -9.79 1.04 -1.89
N VAL A 55 -9.92 1.31 -3.20
CA VAL A 55 -11.06 2.05 -3.75
C VAL A 55 -12.26 1.18 -4.13
N ASN A 56 -12.07 -0.13 -4.32
CA ASN A 56 -13.12 -1.05 -4.77
C ASN A 56 -13.81 -1.82 -3.62
N GLY A 57 -13.66 -1.37 -2.37
CA GLY A 57 -14.52 -1.78 -1.26
C GLY A 57 -14.01 -2.93 -0.38
N SER A 58 -12.81 -3.46 -0.58
CA SER A 58 -12.26 -4.48 0.33
C SER A 58 -11.88 -3.99 1.72
N GLY A 59 -11.79 -2.67 1.90
CA GLY A 59 -11.64 -2.03 3.20
C GLY A 59 -10.22 -2.04 3.76
N PHE A 60 -9.20 -2.27 2.93
CA PHE A 60 -7.82 -2.07 3.39
C PHE A 60 -7.53 -0.59 3.59
N THR A 61 -6.89 -0.28 4.72
CA THR A 61 -6.25 1.00 5.00
C THR A 61 -4.76 0.75 5.28
N PHE A 62 -3.88 1.45 4.57
CA PHE A 62 -2.44 1.33 4.69
C PHE A 62 -1.84 2.50 5.46
N TYR A 63 -0.97 2.17 6.40
CA TYR A 63 -0.21 3.09 7.24
C TYR A 63 1.28 2.80 7.07
N GLY A 64 2.13 3.80 7.23
CA GLY A 64 3.58 3.61 7.19
C GLY A 64 4.26 4.66 6.35
N SER A 65 5.41 4.30 5.79
CA SER A 65 6.30 5.26 5.15
C SER A 65 6.91 4.73 3.85
N MET A 66 6.80 5.51 2.77
CA MET A 66 7.54 5.29 1.53
C MET A 66 9.02 5.63 1.65
N LYS A 67 9.46 6.29 2.74
CA LYS A 67 10.88 6.46 3.06
C LYS A 67 11.48 5.16 3.63
N GLU A 68 10.71 4.47 4.47
CA GLU A 68 11.12 3.18 5.05
C GLU A 68 10.71 1.97 4.20
N LEU A 69 9.88 2.20 3.18
CA LEU A 69 9.34 1.21 2.26
C LEU A 69 8.55 0.08 2.95
N LYS A 70 7.97 0.39 4.11
CA LYS A 70 7.21 -0.57 4.92
C LYS A 70 6.18 0.11 5.81
N GLY A 71 5.29 -0.70 6.37
CA GLY A 71 4.31 -0.26 7.34
C GLY A 71 3.30 -1.34 7.70
N ASN A 72 2.11 -0.91 8.10
CA ASN A 72 1.01 -1.78 8.52
C ASN A 72 -0.23 -1.55 7.69
N TRP A 73 -1.09 -2.55 7.62
CA TRP A 73 -2.43 -2.42 7.06
C TRP A 73 -3.48 -2.85 8.07
N LYS A 74 -4.70 -2.33 7.89
CA LYS A 74 -5.90 -2.75 8.62
C LYS A 74 -7.03 -3.07 7.65
N ARG A 75 -7.81 -4.10 7.94
CA ARG A 75 -9.02 -4.48 7.20
C ARG A 75 -9.95 -5.26 8.12
N ASN A 76 -11.21 -4.84 8.27
CA ASN A 76 -12.22 -5.58 9.05
C ASN A 76 -11.75 -6.03 10.44
N GLY A 77 -11.02 -5.18 11.17
CA GLY A 77 -10.46 -5.48 12.49
C GLY A 77 -9.18 -6.34 12.49
N GLN A 78 -8.75 -6.83 11.33
CA GLN A 78 -7.52 -7.57 11.14
C GLN A 78 -6.38 -6.63 10.75
N THR A 79 -5.16 -7.06 11.04
CA THR A 79 -3.96 -6.29 10.80
C THR A 79 -2.86 -7.15 10.20
N GLY A 80 -1.92 -6.50 9.54
CA GLY A 80 -0.70 -7.11 9.09
C GLY A 80 0.34 -6.08 8.68
N ASN A 81 1.45 -6.52 8.11
CA ASN A 81 2.50 -5.64 7.64
C ASN A 81 2.52 -5.60 6.12
N TRP A 82 3.12 -4.55 5.59
CA TRP A 82 3.50 -4.47 4.20
C TRP A 82 4.94 -4.00 4.07
N SER A 83 5.59 -4.45 3.00
CA SER A 83 6.94 -4.04 2.65
C SER A 83 7.11 -4.08 1.14
N VAL A 84 7.76 -3.08 0.57
CA VAL A 84 8.04 -2.96 -0.86
C VAL A 84 9.50 -2.65 -1.13
N ALA A 85 9.93 -2.86 -2.36
CA ALA A 85 11.18 -2.36 -2.88
C ALA A 85 10.89 -1.52 -4.13
N LYS A 86 11.73 -0.54 -4.42
CA LYS A 86 11.62 0.23 -5.66
C LYS A 86 11.92 -0.69 -6.84
N GLU A 87 11.08 -0.64 -7.87
CA GLU A 87 11.37 -1.32 -9.14
C GLU A 87 12.54 -0.62 -9.83
N ASN A 88 13.39 -1.41 -10.49
CA ASN A 88 14.53 -0.91 -11.27
C ASN A 88 14.06 -0.30 -12.60
#